data_AF-A0A2C6DMM9-F1
#
_entry.id   AF-A0A2C6DMM9-F1
#
_cell.length_a   1.000
_cell.length_b   1.000
_cell.length_c   1.000
_cell.angle_alpha   90.00
_cell.angle_beta   90.00
_cell.angle_gamma   90.00
#
_symmetry.space_group_name_H-M   'P 1'
#
loop_
_entity.id
_entity.type
_entity.pdbx_description
1 polymer ?
#
loop_
_entity_poly.entity_id
_entity_poly.type
_entity_poly.pdbx_seq_one_letter_code
_entity_poly.pdbx_strand_id
1 'polypeptide(L)'
;MATVLKIPVDAGIADQQMNITLDTIPLTLRVTWNELAQYWTLSLAKRDGEAILSNIKMVKNTPLIRRYQLSTPPGEFIFMDNYSGKERPDFYSLGNDHQLLYRTKY
;
A
#
# COMPACT_ATOMS: atom_id res chain seq x y z
N MET A 1 3.63 -21.42 1.57
CA MET A 1 4.40 -20.64 2.57
C MET A 1 4.12 -19.18 2.29
N ALA A 2 3.77 -18.38 3.30
CA ALA A 2 3.50 -16.96 3.08
C ALA A 2 4.78 -16.23 2.62
N THR A 3 4.70 -15.56 1.48
CA THR A 3 5.79 -14.77 0.89
C THR A 3 5.47 -13.30 1.10
N VAL A 4 6.52 -12.51 1.35
CA VAL A 4 6.41 -11.05 1.45
C VAL A 4 7.01 -10.43 0.20
N LEU A 5 6.20 -9.64 -0.51
CA LEU A 5 6.61 -8.83 -1.64
C LEU A 5 6.75 -7.37 -1.18
N LYS A 6 7.90 -6.76 -1.45
CA LYS A 6 8.07 -5.31 -1.30
C LYS A 6 7.50 -4.61 -2.52
N ILE A 7 6.60 -3.65 -2.32
CA ILE A 7 6.03 -2.85 -3.40
C ILE A 7 7.06 -1.77 -3.79
N PRO A 8 7.42 -1.62 -5.07
CA PRO A 8 8.46 -0.70 -5.52
C PRO A 8 7.90 0.72 -5.62
N VAL A 9 7.89 1.43 -4.49
CA VAL A 9 7.52 2.85 -4.38
C VAL A 9 8.76 3.67 -4.04
N ASP A 10 8.82 4.89 -4.57
CA ASP A 10 9.91 5.84 -4.38
C ASP A 10 9.54 6.94 -3.39
N ALA A 11 10.52 7.42 -2.62
CA ALA A 11 10.30 8.52 -1.70
C ALA A 11 10.20 9.87 -2.40
N GLY A 12 9.39 10.78 -1.85
CA GLY A 12 9.26 12.15 -2.35
C GLY A 12 8.41 12.32 -3.62
N ILE A 13 7.68 11.28 -4.05
CA ILE A 13 6.74 11.35 -5.17
C ILE A 13 5.30 11.25 -4.66
N ALA A 14 4.56 12.35 -4.75
CA ALA A 14 3.23 12.52 -4.17
C ALA A 14 2.16 11.58 -4.73
N ASP A 15 2.33 11.09 -5.95
CA ASP A 15 1.35 10.23 -6.61
C ASP A 15 2.09 9.21 -7.47
N GLN A 16 1.96 7.94 -7.11
CA GLN A 16 2.60 6.85 -7.81
C GLN A 16 1.57 5.79 -8.13
N GLN A 17 1.52 5.40 -9.39
CA GLN A 17 0.65 4.34 -9.87
C GLN A 17 1.48 3.28 -10.58
N MET A 18 1.20 2.02 -10.31
CA MET A 18 1.91 0.91 -10.92
C MET A 18 1.01 -0.28 -11.22
N ASN A 19 1.44 -1.04 -12.21
CA ASN A 19 0.84 -2.30 -12.57
C ASN A 19 1.58 -3.45 -11.86
N ILE A 20 0.91 -4.13 -10.94
CA ILE A 20 1.48 -5.24 -10.17
C ILE A 20 0.62 -6.50 -10.24
N THR A 21 1.22 -7.68 -10.03
CA THR A 21 0.50 -8.95 -9.93
C THR A 21 0.64 -9.47 -8.50
N LEU A 22 -0.48 -9.67 -7.81
CA LEU A 22 -0.56 -10.10 -6.41
C LEU A 22 -1.35 -11.40 -6.35
N ASP A 23 -0.76 -12.47 -5.80
CA ASP A 23 -1.37 -13.80 -5.77
C ASP A 23 -1.93 -14.23 -7.14
N THR A 24 -1.16 -14.02 -8.21
CA THR A 24 -1.55 -14.26 -9.63
C THR A 24 -2.63 -13.34 -10.19
N ILE A 25 -3.15 -12.38 -9.42
CA ILE A 25 -4.17 -11.43 -9.85
C ILE A 25 -3.52 -10.11 -10.30
N PRO A 26 -3.67 -9.69 -11.56
CA PRO A 26 -3.14 -8.43 -12.04
C PRO A 26 -4.01 -7.26 -11.55
N LEU A 27 -3.40 -6.31 -10.86
CA LEU A 27 -4.05 -5.16 -10.24
C LEU A 27 -3.28 -3.86 -10.49
N THR A 28 -4.01 -2.76 -10.57
CA THR A 28 -3.46 -1.42 -10.57
C THR A 28 -3.45 -0.92 -9.14
N LEU A 29 -2.26 -0.59 -8.64
CA LEU A 29 -2.04 -0.02 -7.31
C LEU A 29 -1.68 1.44 -7.45
N ARG A 30 -2.29 2.30 -6.65
CA ARG A 30 -1.93 3.73 -6.57
C ARG A 30 -1.73 4.14 -5.12
N VAL A 31 -0.68 4.89 -4.86
CA VAL A 31 -0.40 5.51 -3.57
C VAL A 31 -0.33 7.02 -3.75
N THR A 32 -1.00 7.76 -2.87
CA THR A 32 -1.04 9.23 -2.96
C THR A 32 -0.81 9.89 -1.61
N TRP A 33 -0.11 11.02 -1.62
CA TRP A 33 0.05 11.89 -0.46
C TRP A 33 -1.13 12.84 -0.36
N ASN A 34 -1.80 12.83 0.79
CA ASN A 34 -2.78 13.85 1.13
C ASN A 34 -2.05 15.01 1.81
N GLU A 35 -1.83 16.10 1.09
CA GLU A 35 -1.12 17.27 1.61
C GLU A 35 -1.89 18.02 2.71
N LEU A 36 -3.22 18.08 2.64
CA LEU A 36 -4.01 18.75 3.67
C LEU A 36 -3.97 17.99 5.00
N ALA A 37 -4.11 16.67 4.94
CA ALA A 37 -4.24 15.83 6.13
C ALA A 37 -2.94 15.12 6.53
N GLN A 38 -1.87 15.31 5.75
CA GLN A 38 -0.51 14.83 5.99
C GLN A 38 -0.46 13.30 6.21
N TYR A 39 -1.02 12.53 5.28
CA TYR A 39 -0.90 11.06 5.28
C TYR A 39 -0.90 10.46 3.88
N TRP A 40 -0.34 9.26 3.77
CA TRP A 40 -0.41 8.43 2.56
C TRP A 40 -1.72 7.68 2.46
N THR A 41 -2.22 7.51 1.24
CA THR A 41 -3.36 6.64 0.94
C THR A 41 -3.02 5.57 -0.08
N LEU A 42 -3.76 4.46 -0.02
CA LEU A 42 -3.69 3.35 -0.95
C LEU A 42 -5.03 3.24 -1.71
N SER A 43 -4.93 3.01 -3.01
CA SER A 43 -6.05 2.62 -3.87
C SER A 43 -5.67 1.39 -4.69
N LEU A 44 -6.65 0.53 -4.93
CA LEU A 44 -6.55 -0.69 -5.73
C LEU A 44 -7.69 -0.69 -6.77
N ALA A 45 -7.34 -1.03 -7.99
CA ALA A 45 -8.29 -1.23 -9.07
C ALA A 45 -7.92 -2.48 -9.88
N LYS A 46 -8.89 -3.05 -10.57
CA LYS A 46 -8.65 -4.01 -11.64
C LYS A 46 -7.95 -3.32 -12.81
N ARG A 47 -7.38 -4.11 -13.73
CA ARG A 47 -6.68 -3.61 -14.92
C ARG A 47 -7.56 -2.83 -15.89
N ASP A 48 -8.85 -3.10 -15.90
CA ASP A 48 -9.87 -2.39 -16.67
C ASP A 48 -10.31 -1.06 -16.03
N GLY A 49 -9.78 -0.72 -14.85
CA GLY A 49 -10.09 0.50 -14.11
C GLY A 49 -11.21 0.37 -13.10
N GLU A 50 -11.86 -0.79 -12.96
CA GLU A 50 -12.87 -1.01 -11.92
C GLU A 50 -12.22 -0.88 -10.53
N ALA A 51 -12.67 0.10 -9.75
CA ALA A 51 -12.14 0.33 -8.40
C ALA A 51 -12.52 -0.82 -7.46
N ILE A 52 -11.53 -1.37 -6.77
CA ILE A 52 -11.71 -2.35 -5.69
C ILE A 52 -11.79 -1.61 -4.36
N LEU A 53 -10.89 -0.64 -4.17
CA LEU A 53 -10.78 0.13 -2.94
C LEU A 53 -10.06 1.46 -3.24
N SER A 54 -10.52 2.55 -2.64
CA SER A 54 -10.04 3.89 -3.00
C SER A 54 -9.68 4.72 -1.76
N ASN A 55 -8.54 5.38 -1.83
CA ASN A 55 -8.05 6.41 -0.89
C ASN A 55 -8.08 6.00 0.59
N ILE A 56 -7.73 4.75 0.90
CA ILE A 56 -7.66 4.33 2.31
C ILE A 56 -6.37 4.84 2.94
N LYS A 57 -6.46 5.40 4.15
CA LYS A 57 -5.28 5.84 4.90
C LYS A 57 -4.35 4.66 5.20
N MET A 58 -3.06 4.84 4.90
CA MET A 58 -1.99 3.90 5.22
C MET A 58 -1.51 4.12 6.66
N VAL A 59 -2.02 3.30 7.59
CA VAL A 59 -1.62 3.33 9.00
C VAL A 59 -0.44 2.39 9.20
N LYS A 60 0.67 2.91 9.75
CA LYS A 60 1.89 2.13 9.91
C LYS A 60 1.68 0.91 10.82
N ASN A 61 2.39 -0.18 10.53
CA ASN A 61 2.43 -1.43 11.30
C ASN A 61 1.06 -2.08 11.56
N THR A 62 0.08 -1.84 10.69
CA THR A 62 -1.25 -2.46 10.79
C THR A 62 -1.71 -3.04 9.44
N PRO A 63 -2.55 -4.08 9.44
CA PRO A 63 -3.24 -4.56 8.23
C PRO A 63 -4.08 -3.44 7.61
N LEU A 64 -3.83 -3.11 6.34
CA LEU A 64 -4.50 -2.00 5.66
C LEU A 64 -5.88 -2.39 5.11
N ILE A 65 -6.00 -3.59 4.54
CA ILE A 65 -7.18 -4.00 3.78
C ILE A 65 -8.08 -5.02 4.51
N ARG A 66 -7.60 -5.68 5.57
CA ARG A 66 -8.35 -6.70 6.34
C ARG A 66 -9.78 -6.31 6.72
N ARG A 67 -9.98 -5.04 7.11
CA ARG A 67 -11.27 -4.55 7.61
C ARG A 67 -12.36 -4.45 6.53
N TYR A 68 -11.98 -4.47 5.25
CA TYR A 68 -12.90 -4.30 4.14
C TYR A 68 -13.47 -5.62 3.62
N GLN A 69 -13.04 -6.77 4.15
CA GLN A 69 -13.54 -8.10 3.77
C GLN A 69 -13.54 -8.35 2.25
N LEU A 70 -12.49 -7.88 1.57
CA LEU A 70 -12.36 -7.98 0.12
C LEU A 70 -12.16 -9.43 -0.31
N SER A 71 -12.73 -9.78 -1.46
CA SER A 71 -12.42 -11.03 -2.15
C SER A 71 -11.11 -10.96 -2.95
N THR A 72 -10.62 -9.75 -3.24
CA THR A 72 -9.41 -9.51 -4.05
C THR A 72 -8.71 -8.22 -3.60
N PRO A 73 -7.37 -8.19 -3.47
CA PRO A 73 -6.49 -9.36 -3.49
C PRO A 73 -6.64 -10.19 -2.20
N PRO A 74 -6.29 -11.50 -2.20
CA PRO A 74 -6.55 -12.38 -1.07
C PRO A 74 -5.59 -12.19 0.11
N GLY A 75 -4.40 -11.65 -0.14
CA GLY A 75 -3.39 -11.33 0.87
C GLY A 75 -3.66 -10.02 1.60
N GLU A 76 -2.60 -9.44 2.16
CA GLU A 76 -2.69 -8.24 3.00
C GLU A 76 -1.55 -7.26 2.72
N PHE A 77 -1.84 -5.97 2.83
CA PHE A 77 -0.81 -4.92 2.81
C PHE A 77 -0.44 -4.48 4.22
N ILE A 78 0.85 -4.24 4.42
CA ILE A 78 1.40 -3.66 5.64
C ILE A 78 2.25 -2.46 5.24
N PHE A 79 1.95 -1.29 5.80
CA PHE A 79 2.85 -0.14 5.72
C PHE A 79 3.82 -0.21 6.90
N MET A 80 4.98 -0.82 6.70
CA MET A 80 5.92 -1.16 7.77
C MET A 80 6.85 0.01 8.05
N ASP A 81 6.96 0.41 9.32
CA ASP A 81 7.99 1.32 9.81
C ASP A 81 9.30 0.55 10.02
N ASN A 82 10.34 0.89 9.26
CA ASN A 82 11.64 0.24 9.33
C ASN A 82 12.55 0.94 10.36
N TYR A 83 12.12 0.92 11.62
CA TYR A 83 12.84 1.50 12.76
C TYR A 83 13.16 3.00 12.62
N SER A 84 12.26 3.77 12.02
CA SER A 84 12.45 5.22 11.80
C SER A 84 12.45 6.05 13.08
N GLY A 85 11.80 5.56 14.14
CA GLY A 85 11.54 6.32 15.36
C GLY A 85 10.51 7.44 15.21
N LYS A 86 9.93 7.64 14.01
CA LYS A 86 8.93 8.68 13.76
C LYS A 86 7.60 8.31 14.40
N GLU A 87 6.92 9.26 15.02
CA GLU A 87 5.54 9.04 15.49
C GLU A 87 4.61 8.73 14.31
N ARG A 88 4.78 9.48 13.21
CA ARG A 88 3.97 9.37 11.99
C ARG A 88 4.83 9.41 10.74
N PRO A 89 4.45 8.69 9.67
CA PRO A 89 5.07 8.84 8.36
C PRO A 89 4.81 10.24 7.80
N ASP A 90 5.81 10.81 7.16
CA ASP A 90 5.77 12.06 6.41
C ASP A 90 5.83 11.81 4.88
N PHE A 91 5.93 12.89 4.11
CA PHE A 91 6.03 12.87 2.66
C PHE A 91 7.27 12.11 2.12
N TYR A 92 8.36 12.02 2.87
CA TYR A 92 9.57 11.32 2.43
C TYR A 92 9.68 9.91 3.01
N SER A 93 8.67 9.47 3.76
CA SER A 93 8.72 8.20 4.49
C SER A 93 8.43 6.99 3.58
N LEU A 94 7.43 7.09 2.70
CA LEU A 94 7.05 5.99 1.80
C LEU A 94 8.19 5.68 0.82
N GLY A 95 8.63 4.42 0.76
CA GLY A 95 9.73 3.99 -0.11
C GLY A 95 11.12 4.18 0.50
N ASN A 96 11.21 4.84 1.67
CA ASN A 96 12.44 5.07 2.41
C ASN A 96 12.39 4.35 3.78
N ASP A 97 12.07 5.09 4.84
CA ASP A 97 12.01 4.59 6.21
C ASP A 97 10.70 3.85 6.52
N HIS A 98 9.70 3.97 5.65
CA HIS A 98 8.50 3.15 5.67
C HIS A 98 8.32 2.40 4.34
N GLN A 99 8.15 1.09 4.43
CA GLN A 99 8.02 0.19 3.28
C GLN A 99 6.58 -0.27 3.13
N LEU A 100 6.05 -0.23 1.91
CA LEU A 100 4.79 -0.90 1.60
C LEU A 100 5.08 -2.35 1.24
N LEU A 101 4.56 -3.27 2.05
CA LEU A 101 4.73 -4.70 1.90
C LEU A 101 3.39 -5.35 1.58
N TYR A 102 3.42 -6.40 0.78
CA TYR A 102 2.30 -7.29 0.53
C TYR A 102 2.64 -8.71 0.99
N ARG A 103 1.80 -9.29 1.84
CA ARG A 103 1.95 -10.65 2.33
C ARG A 103 0.91 -11.55 1.64
N THR A 104 1.39 -12.56 0.91
CA THR A 104 0.53 -13.51 0.19
C THR A 104 -0.30 -14.37 1.15
N LYS A 105 -1.45 -14.85 0.66
CA LYS A 105 -2.31 -15.77 1.40
C LYS A 105 -1.95 -17.22 1.03
N TYR A 106 -0.99 -17.77 1.80
CA TYR A 106 -0.50 -19.17 1.82
C TYR A 106 0.25 -19.67 0.60
#